data_AF-A0A552J9C7-F1
#
_entry.id   AF-A0A552J9C7-F1
#
_cell.length_a   1.000
_cell.length_b   1.000
_cell.length_c   1.000
_cell.angle_alpha   90.00
_cell.angle_beta   90.00
_cell.angle_gamma   90.00
#
_symmetry.space_group_name_H-M   'P 1'
#
loop_
_entity.id
_entity.type
_entity.pdbx_description
1 polymer ?
#
loop_
_entity_poly.entity_id
_entity_poly.type
_entity_poly.pdbx_seq_one_letter_code
_entity_poly.pdbx_strand_id
1 'polypeptide(L)'
;MKKMILTLLLAWLLVANMNSQGVLAVTIDFQWLGNQGYTAKGSFSYDEKTAPTIFSEKGSGKTQVLENFQVSFYDNSGQEIAKYDNVSEGISSANYFQFNFNTKTGQVFGAIDLGGEGMGEIYLQGVVNDNLALLRVESADLIMDEDDSPEIITQF
;
A
#
# COMPACT_ATOMS: atom_id res chain seq x y z
N MET A 1 -51.10 -52.92 -20.86
CA MET A 1 -50.26 -51.71 -20.62
C MET A 1 -49.18 -52.07 -19.61
N LYS A 2 -47.95 -51.56 -19.82
CA LYS A 2 -46.66 -51.78 -19.11
C LYS A 2 -45.68 -52.73 -19.84
N LYS A 3 -44.67 -52.11 -20.46
CA LYS A 3 -43.24 -52.41 -20.23
C LYS A 3 -42.47 -51.08 -20.24
N MET A 4 -41.77 -50.82 -19.13
CA MET A 4 -40.79 -49.75 -18.95
C MET A 4 -39.62 -49.94 -19.93
N ILE A 5 -38.93 -48.86 -20.30
CA ILE A 5 -37.47 -48.75 -20.11
C ILE A 5 -37.11 -47.26 -19.98
N LEU A 6 -36.37 -47.03 -18.91
CA LEU A 6 -35.80 -45.81 -18.37
C LEU A 6 -34.39 -45.64 -18.94
N THR A 7 -34.01 -44.42 -19.33
CA THR A 7 -32.58 -44.04 -19.28
C THR A 7 -32.48 -42.55 -18.96
N LEU A 8 -32.30 -42.22 -17.68
CA LEU A 8 -31.76 -40.92 -17.26
C LEU A 8 -30.24 -40.99 -17.37
N LEU A 9 -29.65 -40.12 -18.20
CA LEU A 9 -28.22 -39.86 -18.20
C LEU A 9 -27.89 -38.97 -17.00
N LEU A 10 -27.32 -39.58 -15.96
CA LEU A 10 -26.82 -38.91 -14.78
C LEU A 10 -25.39 -38.42 -15.07
N ALA A 11 -25.23 -37.18 -15.51
CA ALA A 11 -23.92 -36.55 -15.61
C ALA A 11 -23.47 -36.13 -14.20
N TRP A 12 -22.49 -36.83 -13.64
CA TRP A 12 -21.78 -36.40 -12.45
C TRP A 12 -20.89 -35.22 -12.84
N LEU A 13 -21.34 -33.99 -12.59
CA LEU A 13 -20.43 -32.84 -12.60
C LEU A 13 -19.55 -32.95 -11.36
N LEU A 14 -18.25 -33.18 -11.57
CA LEU A 14 -17.24 -32.93 -10.55
C LEU A 14 -17.36 -31.45 -10.14
N VAL A 15 -17.86 -31.20 -8.93
CA VAL A 15 -17.64 -29.90 -8.29
C VAL A 15 -16.17 -29.92 -7.89
N ALA A 16 -15.33 -29.25 -8.67
CA ALA A 16 -14.03 -28.85 -8.18
C ALA A 16 -14.31 -27.92 -6.99
N ASN A 17 -14.12 -28.45 -5.77
CA ASN A 17 -13.87 -27.61 -4.61
C ASN A 17 -12.54 -26.92 -4.86
N MET A 18 -12.58 -25.83 -5.63
CA MET A 18 -11.57 -24.81 -5.52
C MET A 18 -11.69 -24.36 -4.06
N ASN A 19 -10.78 -24.83 -3.22
CA ASN A 19 -10.37 -24.05 -2.06
C ASN A 19 -9.80 -22.76 -2.64
N SER A 20 -10.64 -21.82 -3.07
CA SER A 20 -10.28 -20.42 -3.00
C SER A 20 -10.17 -20.17 -1.50
N GLN A 21 -8.98 -20.44 -0.95
CA GLN A 21 -8.58 -19.70 0.20
C GLN A 21 -8.58 -18.26 -0.29
N GLY A 22 -9.72 -17.59 -0.10
CA GLY A 22 -9.85 -16.18 -0.39
C GLY A 22 -8.65 -15.52 0.27
N VAL A 23 -7.86 -14.84 -0.55
CA VAL A 23 -6.89 -13.87 -0.06
C VAL A 23 -7.70 -12.94 0.83
N LEU A 24 -7.49 -13.02 2.14
CA LEU A 24 -8.05 -12.04 3.06
C LEU A 24 -7.09 -10.86 3.01
N ALA A 25 -7.16 -10.11 1.92
CA ALA A 25 -6.44 -8.86 1.79
C ALA A 25 -7.07 -7.87 2.76
N VAL A 26 -6.27 -7.40 3.71
CA VAL A 26 -6.63 -6.25 4.54
C VAL A 26 -6.11 -5.01 3.83
N THR A 27 -6.94 -3.97 3.75
CA THR A 27 -6.54 -2.65 3.26
C THR A 27 -6.45 -1.70 4.44
N ILE A 28 -5.32 -1.00 4.56
CA ILE A 28 -5.07 -0.01 5.60
C ILE A 28 -4.84 1.33 4.93
N ASP A 29 -5.55 2.34 5.40
CA ASP A 29 -5.33 3.73 5.01
C ASP A 29 -4.46 4.43 6.05
N PHE A 30 -3.63 5.37 5.61
CA PHE A 30 -2.85 6.22 6.49
C PHE A 30 -2.80 7.66 6.00
N GLN A 31 -2.52 8.57 6.93
CA GLN A 31 -2.36 9.98 6.65
C GLN A 31 -1.14 10.56 7.38
N TRP A 32 -0.44 11.44 6.69
CA TRP A 32 0.53 12.38 7.25
C TRP A 32 0.07 13.82 6.96
N LEU A 33 0.28 14.72 7.91
CA LEU A 33 -0.02 16.16 7.80
C LEU A 33 1.26 16.94 8.09
N GLY A 34 1.71 17.73 7.12
CA GLY A 34 2.85 18.63 7.30
C GLY A 34 2.47 19.94 7.99
N ASN A 35 3.48 20.67 8.46
CA ASN A 35 3.31 21.93 9.19
C ASN A 35 2.72 23.06 8.35
N GLN A 36 2.95 23.04 7.03
CA GLN A 36 2.44 24.02 6.08
C GLN A 36 1.08 23.62 5.49
N GLY A 37 0.49 22.51 5.96
CA GLY A 37 -0.83 22.04 5.59
C GLY A 37 -0.85 21.09 4.38
N TYR A 38 0.29 20.72 3.82
CA TYR A 38 0.33 19.65 2.84
C TYR A 38 -0.02 18.32 3.51
N THR A 39 -0.64 17.41 2.76
CA THR A 39 -1.06 16.12 3.29
C THR A 39 -0.62 14.99 2.38
N ALA A 40 -0.14 13.89 2.94
CA ALA A 40 -0.02 12.62 2.24
C ALA A 40 -1.11 11.67 2.73
N LYS A 41 -1.79 11.00 1.82
CA LYS A 41 -2.73 9.92 2.13
C LYS A 41 -2.31 8.68 1.36
N GLY A 42 -2.11 7.57 2.05
CA GLY A 42 -1.81 6.32 1.38
C GLY A 42 -2.74 5.20 1.77
N SER A 43 -2.75 4.17 0.94
CA SER A 43 -3.53 2.96 1.12
C SER A 43 -2.67 1.78 0.70
N PHE A 44 -2.61 0.73 1.51
CA PHE A 44 -1.85 -0.47 1.19
C PHE A 44 -2.58 -1.72 1.63
N SER A 45 -2.23 -2.85 1.00
CA SER A 45 -2.84 -4.14 1.35
C SER A 45 -1.83 -5.27 1.46
N TYR A 46 -2.19 -6.26 2.29
CA TYR A 46 -1.41 -7.48 2.53
C TYR A 46 -2.36 -8.64 2.92
N ASP A 47 -1.90 -9.87 2.79
CA ASP A 47 -2.63 -11.05 3.28
C ASP A 47 -2.46 -11.22 4.80
N GLU A 48 -3.54 -11.01 5.55
CA GLU A 48 -3.53 -11.08 7.01
C GLU A 48 -3.12 -12.45 7.56
N LYS A 49 -3.36 -13.53 6.80
CA LYS A 49 -3.05 -14.89 7.27
C LYS A 49 -1.56 -15.21 7.24
N THR A 50 -0.82 -14.54 6.36
CA THR A 50 0.58 -14.87 6.07
C THR A 50 1.54 -13.76 6.48
N ALA A 51 1.06 -12.53 6.65
CA ALA A 51 1.89 -11.42 7.07
C ALA A 51 2.48 -11.62 8.48
N PRO A 52 3.77 -11.33 8.69
CA PRO A 52 4.38 -11.34 10.01
C PRO A 52 3.87 -10.17 10.86
N THR A 53 4.17 -10.20 12.17
CA THR A 53 3.82 -9.09 13.09
C THR A 53 4.45 -7.76 12.68
N ILE A 54 5.66 -7.80 12.13
CA ILE A 54 6.39 -6.64 11.64
C ILE A 54 6.97 -7.01 10.28
N PHE A 55 6.81 -6.14 9.29
CA PHE A 55 7.48 -6.25 8.01
C PHE A 55 8.07 -4.92 7.54
N SER A 56 9.06 -5.05 6.67
CA SER A 56 9.75 -3.95 6.00
C SER A 56 9.90 -4.31 4.53
N GLU A 57 9.56 -3.37 3.66
CA GLU A 57 9.74 -3.48 2.20
C GLU A 57 10.70 -2.39 1.74
N LYS A 58 11.60 -2.73 0.82
CA LYS A 58 12.58 -1.78 0.29
C LYS A 58 12.96 -2.06 -1.16
N GLY A 59 13.02 -0.98 -1.93
CA GLY A 59 13.48 -0.95 -3.31
C GLY A 59 12.49 -1.58 -4.29
N SER A 60 12.92 -1.64 -5.55
CA SER A 60 12.11 -2.15 -6.65
C SER A 60 12.14 -3.68 -6.73
N GLY A 61 11.08 -4.25 -7.33
CA GLY A 61 10.93 -5.68 -7.54
C GLY A 61 9.84 -6.30 -6.68
N LYS A 62 9.87 -7.63 -6.56
CA LYS A 62 8.83 -8.39 -5.86
C LYS A 62 8.87 -8.10 -4.35
N THR A 63 7.75 -7.69 -3.78
CA THR A 63 7.55 -7.51 -2.34
C THR A 63 7.42 -8.85 -1.63
N GLN A 64 7.67 -8.87 -0.32
CA GLN A 64 7.51 -10.07 0.49
C GLN A 64 6.10 -10.21 1.06
N VAL A 65 5.46 -9.08 1.36
CA VAL A 65 4.19 -9.00 2.11
C VAL A 65 3.17 -8.10 1.43
N LEU A 66 3.58 -6.92 0.91
CA LEU A 66 2.64 -5.97 0.31
C LEU A 66 2.09 -6.49 -1.01
N GLU A 67 0.77 -6.43 -1.20
CA GLU A 67 0.12 -6.71 -2.48
C GLU A 67 -0.07 -5.42 -3.30
N ASN A 68 -0.50 -4.34 -2.65
CA ASN A 68 -0.64 -3.03 -3.28
C ASN A 68 -0.22 -1.93 -2.32
N PHE A 69 0.27 -0.82 -2.85
CA PHE A 69 0.60 0.38 -2.10
C PHE A 69 0.44 1.59 -3.00
N GLN A 70 -0.40 2.54 -2.58
CA GLN A 70 -0.65 3.78 -3.27
C GLN A 70 -0.49 4.96 -2.31
N VAL A 71 0.03 6.08 -2.80
CA VAL A 71 0.08 7.34 -2.06
C VAL A 71 -0.37 8.50 -2.95
N SER A 72 -1.22 9.36 -2.41
CA SER A 72 -1.63 10.64 -2.98
C SER A 72 -1.13 11.79 -2.11
N PHE A 73 -0.73 12.88 -2.74
CA PHE A 73 -0.29 14.10 -2.10
C PHE A 73 -1.27 15.25 -2.40
N TYR A 74 -1.52 16.07 -1.40
CA TYR A 74 -2.46 17.18 -1.45
C TYR A 74 -1.77 18.46 -1.00
N ASP A 75 -2.07 19.57 -1.68
CA ASP A 75 -1.65 20.89 -1.23
C ASP A 75 -2.47 21.41 -0.04
N ASN A 76 -2.10 22.58 0.47
CA ASN A 76 -2.76 23.22 1.61
C ASN A 76 -4.21 23.68 1.35
N SER A 77 -4.66 23.68 0.09
CA SER A 77 -6.07 23.90 -0.27
C SER A 77 -6.88 22.61 -0.31
N GLY A 78 -6.22 21.46 -0.16
CA GLY A 78 -6.80 20.13 -0.26
C GLY A 78 -6.90 19.61 -1.70
N GLN A 79 -6.26 20.26 -2.66
CA GLN A 79 -6.21 19.78 -4.05
C GLN A 79 -5.15 18.67 -4.19
N GLU A 80 -5.52 17.55 -4.83
CA GLU A 80 -4.54 16.50 -5.17
C GLU A 80 -3.54 17.03 -6.19
N ILE A 81 -2.25 16.94 -5.87
CA ILE A 81 -1.15 17.43 -6.70
C ILE A 81 -0.31 16.31 -7.32
N ALA A 82 -0.35 15.10 -6.73
CA ALA A 82 0.32 13.93 -7.27
C ALA A 82 -0.24 12.63 -6.66
N LYS A 83 -0.05 11.52 -7.38
CA LYS A 83 -0.49 10.19 -6.99
C LYS A 83 0.41 9.12 -7.60
N TYR A 84 0.78 8.11 -6.81
CA TYR A 84 1.72 7.08 -7.20
C TYR A 84 1.27 5.69 -6.73
N ASP A 85 1.39 4.71 -7.62
CA ASP A 85 1.27 3.29 -7.30
C ASP A 85 2.68 2.73 -7.06
N ASN A 86 3.15 2.82 -5.81
CA ASN A 86 4.48 2.34 -5.43
C ASN A 86 4.60 0.81 -5.45
N VAL A 87 3.50 0.10 -5.18
CA VAL A 87 3.40 -1.37 -5.29
C VAL A 87 2.09 -1.71 -5.99
N SER A 88 2.17 -2.56 -7.01
CA SER A 88 1.01 -3.11 -7.71
C SER A 88 1.21 -4.60 -7.95
N GLU A 89 0.21 -5.42 -7.60
CA GLU A 89 0.26 -6.88 -7.72
C GLU A 89 1.52 -7.52 -7.11
N GLY A 90 1.94 -7.02 -5.95
CA GLY A 90 3.12 -7.50 -5.22
C GLY A 90 4.46 -7.11 -5.86
N ILE A 91 4.48 -6.09 -6.71
CA ILE A 91 5.68 -5.60 -7.37
C ILE A 91 5.85 -4.11 -7.11
N SER A 92 6.96 -3.73 -6.47
CA SER A 92 7.36 -2.33 -6.35
C SER A 92 8.05 -1.83 -7.62
N SER A 93 7.60 -0.69 -8.12
CA SER A 93 8.16 -0.02 -9.30
C SER A 93 9.24 1.03 -8.95
N ALA A 94 9.32 1.43 -7.67
CA ALA A 94 10.17 2.50 -7.18
C ALA A 94 11.50 1.96 -6.58
N ASN A 95 12.63 2.48 -7.04
CA ASN A 95 13.97 2.05 -6.62
C ASN A 95 14.32 2.41 -5.18
N TYR A 96 13.74 3.49 -4.65
CA TYR A 96 13.97 4.02 -3.32
C TYR A 96 12.84 3.70 -2.36
N PHE A 97 11.75 3.07 -2.83
CA PHE A 97 10.60 2.70 -2.00
C PHE A 97 11.04 2.12 -0.67
N GLN A 98 10.52 2.66 0.42
CA GLN A 98 10.79 2.15 1.75
C GLN A 98 9.56 2.29 2.62
N PHE A 99 9.14 1.18 3.23
CA PHE A 99 7.95 1.15 4.08
C PHE A 99 8.09 0.10 5.18
N ASN A 100 7.63 0.41 6.41
CA ASN A 100 7.63 -0.52 7.53
C ASN A 100 6.31 -0.43 8.29
N PHE A 101 5.75 -1.58 8.65
CA PHE A 101 4.46 -1.66 9.31
C PHE A 101 4.42 -2.74 10.39
N ASN A 102 3.73 -2.43 11.49
CA ASN A 102 3.46 -3.35 12.57
C ASN A 102 1.98 -3.75 12.54
N THR A 103 1.68 -4.97 12.10
CA THR A 103 0.30 -5.47 11.96
C THR A 103 -0.43 -5.63 13.30
N LYS A 104 0.30 -5.68 14.42
CA LYS A 104 -0.28 -5.80 15.76
C LYS A 104 -0.67 -4.45 16.36
N THR A 105 0.16 -3.42 16.21
CA THR A 105 -0.16 -2.07 16.72
C THR A 105 -0.86 -1.21 15.68
N GLY A 106 -0.80 -1.62 14.42
CA GLY A 106 -1.33 -0.87 13.32
C GLY A 106 -0.50 0.33 12.92
N GLN A 107 0.78 0.39 13.30
CA GLN A 107 1.58 1.60 13.13
C GLN A 107 2.58 1.48 11.98
N VAL A 108 2.69 2.55 11.20
CA VAL A 108 3.86 2.80 10.34
C VAL A 108 5.00 3.28 11.22
N PHE A 109 6.23 2.83 10.97
CA PHE A 109 7.39 3.19 11.79
C PHE A 109 8.69 3.28 10.99
N GLY A 110 9.72 3.85 11.61
CA GLY A 110 11.06 3.89 11.05
C GLY A 110 11.16 4.77 9.80
N ALA A 111 12.19 4.53 8.99
CA ALA A 111 12.42 5.29 7.78
C ALA A 111 11.46 4.89 6.65
N ILE A 112 10.88 5.87 5.97
CA ILE A 112 10.01 5.72 4.82
C ILE A 112 10.49 6.54 3.62
N ASP A 113 10.10 6.10 2.44
CA ASP A 113 10.30 6.79 1.17
C ASP A 113 9.18 6.36 0.21
N LEU A 114 8.24 7.27 -0.04
CA LEU A 114 6.96 6.99 -0.70
C LEU A 114 6.68 8.07 -1.75
N GLY A 115 6.32 7.68 -2.96
CA GLY A 115 6.01 8.62 -4.05
C GLY A 115 6.86 8.39 -5.31
N GLY A 116 7.13 9.47 -6.04
CA GLY A 116 7.87 9.41 -7.30
C GLY A 116 9.36 9.71 -7.17
N GLU A 117 10.12 9.39 -8.22
CA GLU A 117 11.59 9.45 -8.27
C GLU A 117 12.12 10.25 -9.47
N GLY A 118 11.24 10.59 -10.42
CA GLY A 118 11.57 11.36 -11.61
C GLY A 118 11.58 12.86 -11.35
N MET A 119 12.31 13.62 -12.18
CA MET A 119 12.33 15.08 -12.13
C MET A 119 10.91 15.68 -12.12
N GLY A 120 10.65 16.53 -11.13
CA GLY A 120 9.34 17.18 -10.91
C GLY A 120 8.33 16.31 -10.14
N GLU A 121 8.63 15.06 -9.84
CA GLU A 121 7.78 14.20 -9.02
C GLU A 121 7.89 14.52 -7.53
N ILE A 122 6.88 14.10 -6.77
CA ILE A 122 6.71 14.42 -5.35
C ILE A 122 6.83 13.12 -4.53
N TYR A 123 7.49 13.21 -3.39
CA TYR A 123 7.65 12.09 -2.48
C TYR A 123 7.71 12.53 -1.02
N LEU A 124 7.33 11.63 -0.12
CA LEU A 124 7.43 11.77 1.33
C LEU A 124 8.56 10.89 1.82
N GLN A 125 9.53 11.49 2.53
CA GLN A 125 10.71 10.79 3.02
C GLN A 125 11.06 11.21 4.44
N GLY A 126 11.70 10.29 5.17
CA GLY A 126 12.34 10.55 6.45
C GLY A 126 12.06 9.43 7.45
N VAL A 127 12.05 9.73 8.74
CA VAL A 127 11.79 8.79 9.83
C VAL A 127 10.51 9.19 10.58
N VAL A 128 9.55 8.27 10.66
CA VAL A 128 8.30 8.48 11.42
C VAL A 128 8.60 8.75 12.90
N ASN A 129 7.94 9.76 13.48
CA ASN A 129 8.15 10.31 14.82
C ASN A 129 9.53 10.96 15.08
N ASP A 130 10.29 11.26 14.02
CA ASP A 130 11.56 12.00 14.13
C ASP A 130 11.56 13.16 13.12
N ASN A 131 11.54 12.87 11.83
CA ASN A 131 11.52 13.91 10.80
C ASN A 131 10.93 13.38 9.49
N LEU A 132 9.89 14.02 8.96
CA LEU A 132 9.32 13.70 7.65
C LEU A 132 9.20 14.98 6.85
N ALA A 133 9.54 14.89 5.56
CA ALA A 133 9.40 15.99 4.64
C ALA A 133 8.72 15.53 3.35
N LEU A 134 7.85 16.39 2.84
CA LEU A 134 7.33 16.31 1.48
C LEU A 134 8.28 17.07 0.57
N LEU A 135 8.82 16.37 -0.42
CA LEU A 135 9.82 16.92 -1.32
C LEU A 135 9.34 16.83 -2.77
N ARG A 136 9.92 17.68 -3.61
CA ARG A 136 9.88 17.56 -5.06
C ARG A 136 11.28 17.27 -5.59
N VAL A 137 11.37 16.27 -6.46
CA VAL A 137 12.61 15.89 -7.13
C VAL A 137 13.05 17.02 -8.05
N GLU A 138 14.19 17.60 -7.76
CA GLU A 138 14.80 18.67 -8.54
C GLU A 138 16.32 18.44 -8.65
N SER A 139 17.08 19.33 -9.29
CA SER A 139 18.56 19.20 -9.30
C SER A 139 19.19 19.23 -7.90
N ALA A 140 18.49 19.87 -6.97
CA ALA A 140 18.61 19.73 -5.53
C ALA A 140 17.18 19.76 -4.99
N ASP A 141 16.77 18.74 -4.26
CA ASP A 141 15.37 18.55 -3.90
C ASP A 141 14.78 19.76 -3.19
N LEU A 142 13.55 20.10 -3.57
CA LEU A 142 12.80 21.19 -2.97
C LEU A 142 11.94 20.65 -1.84
N ILE A 143 12.21 21.10 -0.61
CA ILE A 143 11.33 20.85 0.54
C ILE A 143 10.05 21.67 0.35
N MET A 144 8.92 20.98 0.24
CA MET A 144 7.59 21.58 0.11
C MET A 144 6.93 21.79 1.48
N ASP A 145 7.11 20.82 2.37
CA ASP A 145 6.60 20.83 3.74
C ASP A 145 7.44 19.87 4.59
N GLU A 146 7.55 20.12 5.88
CA GLU A 146 8.33 19.30 6.82
C GLU A 146 7.69 19.30 8.20
N ASP A 147 7.90 18.20 8.92
CA ASP A 147 7.45 18.00 10.30
C ASP A 147 8.52 17.24 11.09
N ASP A 148 9.01 17.88 12.16
CA ASP A 148 10.07 17.42 13.07
C ASP A 148 9.53 16.55 14.23
N SER A 149 8.23 16.25 14.25
CA SER A 149 7.66 15.27 15.17
C SER A 149 6.46 14.56 14.52
N PRO A 150 6.64 13.97 13.33
CA PRO A 150 5.53 13.59 12.50
C PRO A 150 4.90 12.29 12.95
N GLU A 151 3.59 12.32 13.10
CA GLU A 151 2.78 11.12 13.27
C GLU A 151 2.21 10.67 11.93
N ILE A 152 2.24 9.37 11.68
CA ILE A 152 1.41 8.74 10.65
C ILE A 152 0.22 8.09 11.33
N ILE A 153 -0.97 8.58 11.01
CA ILE A 153 -2.22 8.09 11.57
C ILE A 153 -2.80 7.06 10.60
N THR A 154 -2.94 5.82 11.06
CA THR A 154 -3.57 4.73 10.30
C THR A 154 -5.04 4.59 10.68
N GLN A 155 -5.89 4.29 9.71
CA GLN A 155 -7.32 4.05 9.88
C GLN A 155 -7.62 2.59 9.52
N PHE A 156 -8.39 1.92 10.39
CA PHE A 156 -8.84 0.52 10.26
C PHE A 156 -10.34 0.46 10.00
#